data_AF-A0A4V1SK81-F1
#
_entry.id   AF-A0A4V1SK81-F1
#
_cell.length_a   1.000
_cell.length_b   1.000
_cell.length_c   1.000
_cell.angle_alpha   90.00
_cell.angle_beta   90.00
_cell.angle_gamma   90.00
#
_symmetry.space_group_name_H-M   'P 1'
#
loop_
_entity.id
_entity.type
_entity.pdbx_description
1 polymer ?
#
loop_
_entity_poly.entity_id
_entity_poly.type
_entity_poly.pdbx_seq_one_letter_code
_entity_poly.pdbx_strand_id
1 'polypeptide(L)'
;MKETADGLHDMYATLAHGWKRSGSLIAVTFSASFHRFSSDRLALHYGDELDLLASARIDRFLVSARFAHYRADKFATDTDKFWLQIDWSL
;
A
#
# COMPACT_ATOMS: atom_id res chain seq x y z
N MET A 1 0.68 16.82 -10.15
CA MET A 1 1.51 17.56 -9.18
C MET A 1 0.57 18.37 -8.30
N LYS A 2 0.47 18.05 -7.01
CA LYS A 2 -0.29 18.84 -6.04
C LYS A 2 0.74 19.38 -5.05
N GLU A 3 1.16 20.63 -5.26
CA GLU A 3 2.01 21.32 -4.30
C GLU A 3 1.24 21.47 -2.99
N THR A 4 1.81 20.95 -1.91
CA THR A 4 1.37 21.28 -0.54
C THR A 4 2.35 22.28 0.05
N ALA A 5 1.81 23.28 0.73
CA ALA A 5 2.44 24.59 0.98
C ALA A 5 3.65 24.61 1.94
N ASP A 6 4.33 23.48 2.19
CA ASP A 6 5.49 23.44 3.11
C ASP A 6 6.68 22.62 2.62
N GLY A 7 6.77 22.37 1.31
CA GLY A 7 7.94 21.74 0.71
C GLY A 7 8.08 20.26 1.07
N LEU A 8 6.98 19.58 1.40
CA LEU A 8 6.91 18.13 1.45
C LEU A 8 6.61 17.61 0.04
N HIS A 9 7.59 16.94 -0.55
CA HIS A 9 7.49 16.28 -1.85
C HIS A 9 7.26 14.79 -1.61
N ASP A 10 6.05 14.33 -1.95
CA ASP A 10 5.65 12.93 -1.92
C ASP A 10 5.81 12.34 -3.32
N MET A 11 6.79 11.44 -3.47
CA MET A 11 6.91 10.61 -4.66
C MET A 11 6.36 9.23 -4.35
N TYR A 12 5.44 8.75 -5.18
CA TYR A 12 4.92 7.41 -5.06
C TYR A 12 4.97 6.66 -6.39
N ALA A 13 5.11 5.35 -6.28
CA ALA A 13 4.98 4.42 -7.39
C ALA A 13 4.16 3.21 -6.94
N THR A 14 3.20 2.82 -7.77
CA THR A 14 2.34 1.66 -7.50
C THR A 14 2.48 0.65 -8.63
N LEU A 15 2.73 -0.60 -8.26
CA LEU A 15 2.70 -1.74 -9.16
C LEU A 15 1.55 -2.65 -8.75
N ALA A 16 0.72 -3.04 -9.72
CA ALA A 16 -0.38 -3.97 -9.49
C ALA A 16 -0.40 -5.04 -10.57
N HIS A 17 -0.64 -6.27 -10.16
CA HIS A 17 -0.83 -7.39 -11.06
C HIS A 17 -2.00 -8.25 -10.58
N GLY A 18 -2.78 -8.77 -11.51
CA GLY A 18 -3.94 -9.59 -11.20
C GLY A 18 -4.26 -10.55 -12.32
N TRP A 19 -4.75 -11.71 -11.94
CA TRP A 19 -5.09 -12.77 -12.87
C TRP A 19 -6.41 -13.42 -12.47
N LYS A 20 -7.19 -13.75 -13.50
CA LYS A 20 -8.49 -14.40 -13.35
C LYS A 20 -8.34 -15.89 -13.62
N ARG A 21 -9.08 -16.71 -12.88
CA ARG A 21 -9.18 -18.15 -13.10
C ARG A 21 -10.66 -18.54 -13.15
N SER A 22 -10.92 -19.68 -13.79
CA SER A 22 -12.21 -20.34 -13.75
C SER A 22 -12.28 -21.30 -12.55
N GLY A 23 -13.50 -21.61 -12.11
CA GLY A 23 -13.75 -22.42 -10.92
C GLY A 23 -13.97 -21.58 -9.66
N SER A 24 -13.80 -22.17 -8.48
CA SER A 24 -14.08 -21.50 -7.20
C SER A 24 -13.18 -20.31 -6.92
N LEU A 25 -11.96 -20.26 -7.46
CA LEU A 25 -11.08 -19.09 -7.38
C LEU A 25 -11.23 -18.26 -8.65
N ILE A 26 -11.92 -17.13 -8.53
CA ILE A 26 -12.33 -16.31 -9.67
C ILE A 26 -11.23 -15.33 -10.05
N ALA A 27 -10.60 -14.71 -9.07
CA ALA A 27 -9.59 -13.69 -9.29
C ALA A 27 -8.63 -13.57 -8.11
N VAL A 28 -7.37 -13.28 -8.41
CA VAL A 28 -6.37 -12.87 -7.42
C VAL A 28 -5.70 -11.60 -7.92
N THR A 29 -5.50 -10.65 -7.02
CA THR A 29 -4.83 -9.38 -7.30
C THR A 29 -3.81 -9.09 -6.22
N PHE A 30 -2.67 -8.58 -6.63
CA PHE A 30 -1.63 -8.07 -5.75
C PHE A 30 -1.26 -6.66 -6.18
N SER A 31 -1.07 -5.77 -5.22
CA SER A 31 -0.52 -4.44 -5.46
C SER A 31 0.49 -4.07 -4.39
N ALA A 32 1.53 -3.38 -4.81
CA ALA A 32 2.52 -2.77 -3.94
C ALA A 32 2.61 -1.27 -4.28
N SER A 33 2.52 -0.42 -3.27
CA SER A 33 2.76 1.02 -3.38
C SER A 33 3.96 1.38 -2.53
N PHE A 34 4.88 2.12 -3.09
CA PHE A 34 6.00 2.69 -2.36
C PHE A 34 5.85 4.21 -2.35
N HIS A 35 5.98 4.80 -1.17
CA HIS A 35 5.95 6.23 -0.94
C HIS A 35 7.30 6.67 -0.37
N ARG A 36 7.83 7.77 -0.90
CA ARG A 36 9.01 8.44 -0.38
C ARG A 36 8.65 9.87 -0.02
N PHE A 37 8.80 10.19 1.26
CA PHE A 37 8.53 11.51 1.79
C PHE A 37 9.85 12.29 1.92
N SER A 38 10.05 13.27 1.05
CA SER A 38 11.22 14.16 1.06
C SER A 38 10.81 15.61 1.29
N SER A 39 11.68 16.44 1.88
CA SER A 39 11.47 17.89 1.90
C SER A 39 12.59 18.69 1.25
N ASP A 40 12.19 19.59 0.36
CA ASP A 40 13.08 20.47 -0.40
C ASP A 40 13.69 21.59 0.44
N ARG A 41 13.08 21.95 1.58
CA ARG A 41 13.52 23.10 2.38
C ARG A 41 14.77 22.84 3.24
N LEU A 42 15.05 21.59 3.58
CA LEU A 42 16.14 21.21 4.51
C LEU A 42 16.96 19.98 4.06
N ALA A 43 16.69 19.42 2.88
CA ALA A 43 17.29 18.15 2.41
C ALA A 43 17.12 17.01 3.44
N LEU A 44 15.95 16.96 4.10
CA LEU A 44 15.63 15.94 5.09
C LEU A 44 14.73 14.86 4.46
N HIS A 45 15.22 13.62 4.48
CA HIS A 45 14.42 12.43 4.23
C HIS A 45 13.60 12.12 5.50
N TYR A 46 12.27 12.14 5.39
CA TYR A 46 11.38 11.93 6.54
C TYR A 46 11.12 10.44 6.79
N GLY A 47 11.09 9.64 5.72
CA GLY A 47 10.91 8.19 5.77
C GLY A 47 10.41 7.63 4.45
N ASP A 48 10.42 6.31 4.36
CA ASP A 48 9.88 5.55 3.24
C ASP A 48 8.71 4.68 3.77
N GLU A 49 7.64 4.55 2.98
CA GLU A 49 6.50 3.66 3.28
C GLU A 49 6.32 2.64 2.16
N LEU A 50 6.11 1.38 2.54
CA LEU A 50 5.75 0.31 1.62
C LEU A 50 4.40 -0.27 2.02
N ASP A 51 3.43 -0.13 1.13
CA ASP A 51 2.11 -0.71 1.25
C ASP A 51 1.96 -1.91 0.32
N LEU A 52 1.50 -3.02 0.86
CA LEU A 52 1.17 -4.24 0.15
C LEU A 52 -0.33 -4.56 0.34
N LEU A 53 -1.00 -4.93 -0.74
CA LEU A 53 -2.37 -5.43 -0.72
C LEU A 53 -2.45 -6.69 -1.59
N ALA A 54 -2.99 -7.75 -1.00
CA ALA A 54 -3.35 -8.97 -1.69
C ALA A 54 -4.85 -9.19 -1.54
N SER A 55 -5.55 -9.52 -2.62
CA SER A 55 -6.97 -9.85 -2.59
C SER A 55 -7.25 -11.10 -3.42
N ALA A 56 -8.14 -11.94 -2.94
CA ALA A 56 -8.63 -13.13 -3.62
C ALA A 56 -10.15 -13.18 -3.59
N ARG A 57 -10.76 -13.36 -4.75
CA ARG A 57 -12.19 -13.64 -4.90
C ARG A 57 -12.41 -15.13 -5.04
N ILE A 58 -13.06 -15.72 -4.05
CA ILE A 58 -13.38 -17.15 -4.00
C ILE A 58 -14.90 -17.28 -3.98
N ASP A 59 -15.48 -17.67 -5.11
CA ASP A 59 -16.94 -17.72 -5.31
C ASP A 59 -17.61 -16.39 -4.89
N ARG A 60 -18.39 -16.42 -3.79
CA ARG A 60 -19.09 -15.29 -3.21
C ARG A 60 -18.30 -14.51 -2.15
N PHE A 61 -17.08 -14.92 -1.84
CA PHE A 61 -16.21 -14.30 -0.85
C PHE A 61 -15.13 -13.46 -1.52
N LEU A 62 -14.82 -12.31 -0.93
CA LEU A 62 -13.65 -11.50 -1.22
C LEU A 62 -12.80 -11.44 0.05
N VAL A 63 -11.62 -12.04 0.01
CA VAL A 63 -10.64 -11.99 1.09
C VAL A 63 -9.56 -11.00 0.68
N SER A 64 -9.16 -10.12 1.57
CA SER A 64 -8.04 -9.21 1.36
C SER A 64 -7.13 -9.11 2.59
N ALA A 65 -5.84 -9.00 2.32
CA ALA A 65 -4.79 -8.79 3.31
C ALA A 65 -4.02 -7.53 2.92
N ARG A 66 -3.87 -6.61 3.87
CA ARG A 66 -3.11 -5.37 3.72
C ARG A 66 -1.98 -5.35 4.74
N PHE A 67 -0.80 -4.94 4.29
CA PHE A 67 0.37 -4.76 5.12
C PHE A 67 1.01 -3.42 4.76
N ALA A 68 1.28 -2.59 5.75
CA ALA A 68 1.95 -1.30 5.59
C ALA A 68 3.18 -1.28 6.50
N HIS A 69 4.34 -1.00 5.93
CA HIS A 69 5.60 -0.83 6.66
C HIS A 69 6.10 0.58 6.45
N TYR A 70 6.13 1.36 7.53
CA TYR A 70 6.69 2.69 7.55
C TYR A 70 8.02 2.68 8.28
N ARG A 71 9.09 3.08 7.59
CA ARG A 71 10.42 3.24 8.17
C ARG A 71 10.76 4.72 8.32
N ALA A 72 11.09 5.10 9.54
CA ALA A 72 11.44 6.47 9.89
C ALA A 72 12.96 6.65 9.99
N ASP A 73 13.51 7.74 9.43
CA ASP A 73 14.97 7.92 9.40
C ASP A 73 15.57 8.61 10.63
N LYS A 74 14.89 9.61 11.24
CA LYS A 74 15.52 10.44 12.29
C LYS A 74 14.69 10.79 13.51
N PHE A 75 13.36 10.86 13.41
CA PHE A 75 12.51 11.41 14.48
C PHE A 75 11.22 10.61 14.76
N ALA A 76 10.97 9.53 14.02
CA ALA A 76 9.77 8.72 14.19
C ALA A 76 10.14 7.26 14.46
N THR A 77 9.15 6.50 14.90
CA THR A 77 9.28 5.07 15.21
C THR A 77 8.83 4.25 14.01
N ASP A 78 9.58 3.20 13.67
CA ASP A 78 9.17 2.22 12.67
C ASP A 78 7.79 1.67 13.02
N THR A 79 6.89 1.66 12.04
CA THR A 79 5.49 1.29 12.26
C THR A 79 5.07 0.24 11.24
N ASP A 80 4.71 -0.93 11.76
CA ASP A 80 4.08 -1.99 10.99
C ASP A 80 2.57 -2.00 11.25
N LYS A 81 1.78 -2.13 10.18
CA LYS A 81 0.33 -2.29 10.29
C LYS A 81 -0.13 -3.42 9.39
N PHE A 82 -1.03 -4.23 9.92
CA PHE A 82 -1.58 -5.39 9.21
C PHE A 82 -3.09 -5.44 9.38
N TRP A 83 -3.79 -5.71 8.28
CA TRP A 83 -5.23 -5.87 8.26
C TRP A 83 -5.65 -7.07 7.42
N LEU A 84 -6.61 -7.81 7.95
CA LEU A 84 -7.34 -8.84 7.23
C LEU A 84 -8.79 -8.44 7.13
N GLN A 85 -9.36 -8.62 5.94
CA GLN A 85 -10.76 -8.32 5.66
C GLN A 85 -11.36 -9.46 4.83
N ILE A 86 -12.58 -9.85 5.18
CA ILE A 86 -13.37 -10.85 4.47
C ILE A 86 -14.75 -10.24 4.23
N ASP A 87 -15.12 -10.10 2.97
CA ASP A 87 -16.44 -9.68 2.53
C ASP A 87 -17.15 -10.89 1.90
N TRP A 88 -18.46 -10.98 2.08
CA TRP A 88 -19.29 -11.96 1.38
C TRP A 88 -20.44 -11.26 0.65
N SER A 89 -20.83 -11.79 -0.51
CA SER A 89 -22.01 -11.35 -1.26
C SER A 89 -23.10 -12.42 -1.19
N LEU A 90 -24.35 -12.00 -0.94
CA LEU A 90 -25.51 -12.91 -0.86
C LEU A 90 -25.98 -13.34 -2.25
#